data_AF-A0MEB8-F1
#
_entry.id   AF-A0MEB8-F1
#
_cell.length_a   1.000
_cell.length_b   1.000
_cell.length_c   1.000
_cell.angle_alpha   90.00
_cell.angle_beta   90.00
_cell.angle_gamma   90.00
#
_symmetry.space_group_name_H-M   'P 1'
#
loop_
_entity.id
_entity.type
_entity.pdbx_description
1 polymer ?
#
loop_
_entity_poly.entity_id
_entity_poly.type
_entity_poly.pdbx_seq_one_letter_code
_entity_poly.pdbx_strand_id
1 'polypeptide(L)'
;MASNNVPFQVPVLTKSNYDNWSLRMKAILGAHDVWEIVEKGFIEPENEGSLSQTQKDGLRDSRKRDKKALCLIYQGLDEDTFEKVVEATSAKDGLGFG
;
A
#
# COMPACT_ATOMS: atom_id res chain seq x y z
N MET A 1 9.39 9.93 -27.08
CA MET A 1 8.95 8.52 -27.15
C MET A 1 7.82 8.37 -26.17
N ALA A 2 6.60 8.08 -26.63
CA ALA A 2 5.48 7.82 -25.73
C ALA A 2 5.74 6.46 -25.08
N SER A 3 6.12 6.46 -23.80
CA SER A 3 6.15 5.25 -23.02
C SER A 3 4.71 4.75 -22.94
N ASN A 4 4.37 3.73 -23.72
CA ASN A 4 3.12 2.97 -23.61
C ASN A 4 3.14 2.28 -22.24
N ASN A 5 2.86 3.03 -21.18
CA ASN A 5 2.75 2.50 -19.84
C ASN A 5 1.40 1.81 -19.76
N VAL A 6 1.35 0.57 -20.24
CA VAL A 6 0.16 -0.26 -20.17
C VAL A 6 -0.16 -0.39 -18.68
N PRO A 7 -1.32 0.08 -18.20
CA PRO A 7 -1.67 -0.03 -16.80
C PRO A 7 -1.67 -1.52 -16.42
N PHE A 8 -0.94 -1.88 -15.37
CA PHE A 8 -0.96 -3.24 -14.85
C PHE A 8 -2.40 -3.56 -14.42
N GLN A 9 -2.97 -4.61 -14.98
CA GLN A 9 -4.27 -5.08 -14.52
C GLN A 9 -4.09 -5.74 -13.15
N VAL A 10 -4.67 -5.10 -12.13
CA VAL A 10 -4.66 -5.62 -10.78
C VAL A 10 -5.61 -6.83 -10.71
N PRO A 11 -5.13 -8.03 -10.33
CA PRO A 11 -5.98 -9.19 -10.19
C PRO A 11 -6.90 -9.03 -8.97
N VAL A 12 -8.14 -9.50 -9.08
CA VAL A 12 -9.07 -9.55 -7.93
C VAL A 12 -8.79 -10.81 -7.10
N LEU A 13 -8.65 -10.63 -5.79
CA LEU A 13 -8.47 -11.67 -4.80
C LEU A 13 -9.79 -12.41 -4.64
N THR A 14 -9.72 -13.73 -4.73
CA THR A 14 -10.82 -14.64 -4.45
C THR A 14 -10.38 -15.64 -3.39
N LYS A 15 -11.35 -16.34 -2.80
CA LYS A 15 -11.09 -17.33 -1.72
C LYS A 15 -10.15 -18.47 -2.12
N SER A 16 -9.94 -18.70 -3.43
CA SER A 16 -9.18 -19.84 -3.95
C SER A 16 -7.95 -19.46 -4.78
N ASN A 17 -7.61 -18.17 -4.92
CA ASN A 17 -6.52 -17.73 -5.80
C ASN A 17 -5.40 -16.95 -5.08
N TYR A 18 -5.34 -17.00 -3.75
CA TYR A 18 -4.42 -16.18 -2.94
C TYR A 18 -2.95 -16.29 -3.39
N ASP A 19 -2.44 -17.49 -3.66
CA ASP A 19 -1.04 -17.66 -4.13
C ASP A 19 -0.78 -16.96 -5.46
N ASN A 20 -1.71 -17.10 -6.42
CA ASN A 20 -1.61 -16.44 -7.73
C ASN A 20 -1.78 -14.91 -7.62
N TRP A 21 -2.71 -14.49 -6.77
CA TRP A 21 -2.98 -13.07 -6.50
C TRP A 21 -1.77 -12.40 -5.85
N SER A 22 -1.23 -13.00 -4.77
CA SER A 22 -0.10 -12.46 -4.02
C SER A 22 1.16 -12.35 -4.87
N LEU A 23 1.45 -13.35 -5.71
CA LEU A 23 2.58 -13.32 -6.63
C LEU A 23 2.46 -12.18 -7.66
N ARG A 24 1.27 -12.00 -8.24
CA ARG A 24 0.99 -10.93 -9.19
C ARG A 24 1.04 -9.55 -8.52
N MET A 25 0.46 -9.42 -7.33
CA MET A 25 0.50 -8.19 -6.54
C MET A 25 1.93 -7.79 -6.19
N LYS A 26 2.77 -8.75 -5.78
CA LYS A 26 4.18 -8.51 -5.51
C LYS A 26 4.92 -7.98 -6.74
N ALA A 27 4.65 -8.54 -7.92
CA ALA A 27 5.23 -8.06 -9.18
C ALA A 27 4.76 -6.63 -9.53
N ILE A 28 3.47 -6.32 -9.37
CA ILE A 28 2.91 -4.99 -9.65
C ILE A 28 3.46 -3.93 -8.68
N LEU A 29 3.49 -4.25 -7.38
CA LEU A 29 4.05 -3.37 -6.35
C LEU A 29 5.55 -3.15 -6.56
N GLY A 30 6.28 -4.19 -6.97
CA GLY A 30 7.69 -4.11 -7.35
C GLY A 30 7.91 -3.22 -8.58
N ALA A 31 7.09 -3.37 -9.63
CA ALA A 31 7.15 -2.52 -10.83
C ALA A 31 6.82 -1.04 -10.54
N HIS A 32 6.09 -0.77 -9.46
CA HIS A 32 5.78 0.57 -9.01
C HIS A 32 6.75 1.13 -7.96
N ASP A 33 7.81 0.40 -7.59
CA ASP A 33 8.78 0.78 -6.55
C ASP A 33 8.12 1.05 -5.19
N VAL A 34 7.03 0.34 -4.89
CA VAL A 34 6.28 0.49 -3.62
C VAL A 34 6.31 -0.77 -2.75
N TRP A 35 6.87 -1.87 -3.25
CA TRP A 35 6.98 -3.12 -2.47
C TRP A 35 7.76 -2.94 -1.17
N GLU A 36 8.87 -2.20 -1.17
CA GLU A 36 9.66 -1.97 0.04
C GLU A 36 8.84 -1.30 1.16
N ILE A 37 7.91 -0.43 0.82
CA ILE A 37 7.06 0.24 1.82
C ILE A 37 6.01 -0.71 2.39
N VAL A 38 5.47 -1.61 1.57
CA VAL A 38 4.56 -2.66 2.03
C VAL A 38 5.30 -3.65 2.93
N GLU A 39 6.52 -4.03 2.57
CA GLU A 39 7.31 -5.03 3.31
C GLU A 39 7.86 -4.50 4.63
N LYS A 40 8.42 -3.27 4.62
CA LYS A 40 9.00 -2.65 5.82
C LYS A 40 7.98 -1.95 6.70
N GLY A 41 6.81 -1.64 6.14
CA GLY A 41 5.81 -0.78 6.75
C GLY A 41 6.21 0.71 6.66
N PHE A 42 5.25 1.57 6.34
CA PHE A 42 5.42 3.00 6.51
C PHE A 42 5.17 3.37 7.97
N ILE A 43 6.18 3.98 8.61
CA ILE A 43 6.05 4.51 9.97
C ILE A 43 5.98 6.03 9.85
N GLU A 44 4.84 6.60 10.21
CA GLU A 44 4.68 8.05 10.27
C GLU A 44 5.43 8.57 11.51
N PRO A 45 6.38 9.51 11.35
CA PRO A 45 7.12 10.03 12.48
C PRO A 45 6.24 10.95 13.32
N GLU A 46 6.26 10.73 14.63
CA GLU A 46 5.42 11.41 15.61
C GLU A 46 5.67 12.93 15.68
N ASN A 47 6.87 13.39 15.29
CA ASN A 47 7.25 14.80 15.33
C ASN A 47 7.85 15.29 14.00
N GLU A 48 6.98 15.49 13.01
CA GLU A 48 7.32 16.11 11.72
C GLU A 48 7.88 17.55 11.87
N GLY A 49 7.56 18.24 12.98
CA GLY A 49 7.97 19.61 13.25
C GLY A 49 9.49 19.78 13.37
N SER A 50 10.19 18.77 13.90
CA SER A 50 11.65 18.78 14.10
C SER A 50 12.43 18.30 12.87
N LEU A 51 11.75 17.88 11.80
CA LEU A 51 12.40 17.39 10.59
C LEU A 51 12.91 18.54 9.71
N SER A 52 14.10 18.34 9.14
CA SER A 52 14.66 19.22 8.10
C SER A 52 13.82 19.16 6.82
N GLN A 53 13.91 20.17 5.95
CA GLN A 53 13.18 20.25 4.68
C GLN A 53 13.37 18.97 3.83
N THR A 54 14.59 18.43 3.78
CA THR A 54 14.92 17.20 3.04
C THR A 54 14.23 15.96 3.62
N GLN A 55 14.09 15.89 4.94
CA GLN A 55 13.39 14.79 5.61
C GLN A 55 11.88 14.89 5.38
N LYS A 56 11.31 16.10 5.42
CA LYS A 56 9.90 16.35 5.09
C LYS A 56 9.58 15.98 3.65
N ASP A 57 10.49 16.26 2.72
CA ASP A 57 10.34 15.88 1.32
C ASP A 57 10.33 14.35 1.16
N GLY A 58 11.31 13.66 1.74
CA GLY A 58 11.36 12.19 1.76
C GLY A 58 10.13 11.55 2.41
N LEU A 59 9.61 12.14 3.49
CA LEU A 59 8.38 11.69 4.16
C LEU A 59 7.16 11.83 3.24
N ARG A 60 7.01 12.98 2.58
CA ARG A 60 5.91 13.22 1.63
C ARG A 60 5.95 12.19 0.49
N ASP A 61 7.14 11.85 0.01
CA ASP A 61 7.33 10.86 -1.04
C ASP A 61 7.04 9.44 -0.56
N SER A 62 7.48 9.05 0.63
CA SER A 62 7.11 7.77 1.26
C SER A 62 5.59 7.67 1.48
N ARG A 63 4.94 8.73 1.96
CA ARG A 63 3.47 8.79 2.16
C ARG A 63 2.71 8.65 0.84
N LYS A 64 3.23 9.20 -0.26
CA LYS A 64 2.64 9.00 -1.60
C LYS A 64 2.77 7.56 -2.06
N ARG A 65 3.94 6.93 -1.85
CA ARG A 65 4.18 5.54 -2.24
C ARG A 65 3.37 4.56 -1.40
N ASP A 66 3.22 4.82 -0.10
CA ASP A 66 2.34 4.07 0.80
C ASP A 66 0.88 4.09 0.31
N LYS A 67 0.31 5.28 0.10
CA LYS A 67 -1.04 5.42 -0.46
C LYS A 67 -1.20 4.73 -1.81
N LYS A 68 -0.16 4.78 -2.66
CA LYS A 68 -0.16 4.09 -3.95
C LYS A 68 -0.18 2.57 -3.78
N ALA A 69 0.59 2.02 -2.85
CA ALA A 69 0.55 0.61 -2.52
C ALA A 69 -0.83 0.18 -2.01
N LEU A 70 -1.41 0.94 -1.08
CA LEU A 70 -2.76 0.68 -0.57
C LEU A 70 -3.81 0.70 -1.68
N CYS A 71 -3.78 1.70 -2.56
CA CYS A 71 -4.69 1.75 -3.71
C CYS A 71 -4.57 0.51 -4.61
N LEU A 72 -3.35 0.05 -4.90
CA LEU A 72 -3.14 -1.15 -5.71
C LEU A 72 -3.66 -2.40 -5.00
N ILE A 73 -3.43 -2.52 -3.70
CA ILE A 73 -3.95 -3.64 -2.90
C ILE A 73 -5.47 -3.63 -2.92
N TYR A 74 -6.11 -2.49 -2.64
CA TYR A 74 -7.57 -2.36 -2.61
C TYR A 74 -8.23 -2.60 -3.97
N GLN A 75 -7.61 -2.18 -5.08
CA GLN A 75 -8.09 -2.52 -6.42
C GLN A 75 -8.07 -4.03 -6.69
N GLY A 76 -7.22 -4.76 -5.98
CA GLY A 76 -7.12 -6.20 -6.06
C GLY A 76 -7.99 -6.93 -5.05
N LEU A 77 -8.80 -6.25 -4.25
CA LEU A 77 -9.74 -6.90 -3.32
C LEU A 77 -11.15 -6.89 -3.91
N ASP A 78 -11.89 -7.97 -3.64
CA ASP A 78 -13.34 -7.96 -3.79
C ASP A 78 -13.98 -7.20 -2.61
N GLU A 79 -15.20 -6.70 -2.79
CA GLU A 79 -15.92 -5.86 -1.82
C GLU A 79 -16.00 -6.52 -0.42
N ASP A 80 -16.30 -7.82 -0.35
CA ASP A 80 -16.36 -8.59 0.91
C ASP A 80 -15.01 -8.66 1.62
N THR A 81 -13.91 -8.71 0.86
CA THR A 81 -12.55 -8.76 1.43
C THR A 81 -12.06 -7.37 1.81
N PHE A 82 -12.42 -6.35 1.03
CA PHE A 82 -12.13 -4.96 1.34
C PHE A 82 -12.77 -4.54 2.67
N GLU A 83 -14.05 -4.84 2.88
CA GLU A 83 -14.75 -4.53 4.13
C GLU A 83 -14.05 -5.14 5.35
N LYS A 84 -13.65 -6.41 5.27
CA LYS A 84 -12.88 -7.10 6.33
C LYS A 84 -11.53 -6.46 6.62
N VAL A 85 -10.81 -6.00 5.58
CA VAL A 85 -9.52 -5.32 5.75
C VAL A 85 -9.71 -3.95 6.41
N VAL A 86 -10.75 -3.21 6.03
CA VAL A 86 -11.10 -1.93 6.63
C VAL A 86 -11.50 -2.11 8.09
N GLU A 87 -12.33 -3.11 8.41
CA GLU A 87 -12.69 -3.46 9.79
C GLU A 87 -11.46 -3.83 10.62
N ALA A 88 -10.56 -4.67 10.09
CA ALA A 88 -9.34 -5.07 10.80
C ALA A 88 -8.38 -3.90 11.05
N THR A 89 -8.29 -2.96 10.10
CA THR A 89 -7.45 -1.76 10.23
C THR A 89 -8.05 -0.79 11.24
N SER A 90 -9.37 -0.58 11.20
CA SER A 90 -10.11 0.26 12.15
C SER A 90 -10.08 -0.33 13.57
N ALA A 91 -10.16 -1.65 13.72
CA ALA A 91 -10.05 -2.33 15.01
C ALA A 91 -8.64 -2.20 15.62
N LYS A 92 -7.59 -2.12 14.78
CA LYS A 92 -6.21 -1.89 15.23
C LYS A 92 -5.97 -0.43 15.65
N ASP A 93 -6.64 0.52 15.01
CA ASP A 93 -6.62 1.95 15.39
C ASP A 93 -7.53 2.24 16.61
N GLY A 94 -8.60 1.44 16.80
CA GLY A 94 -9.52 1.54 17.93
C GLY A 94 -9.04 0.86 19.22
N LEU A 95 -8.08 -0.08 19.12
CA LEU A 95 -7.39 -0.66 20.28
C LEU A 95 -6.16 0.20 20.58
N GLY A 96 -6.40 1.35 21.20
CA GLY A 96 -5.37 2.18 21.77
C GLY A 96 -4.46 1.38 22.69
N PHE A 97 -3.29 0.99 22.17
CA PHE A 97 -2.10 0.88 23.01
C PHE A 97 -1.57 2.29 23.21
N GLY A 98 -2.21 3.00 24.14
CA GLY A 98 -1.57 4.09 24.88
C GLY A 98 -0.58 3.54 25.90
#